data_AF-A0A804NLR8-F1
#
_entry.id   AF-A0A804NLR8-F1
#
_cell.length_a   1.000
_cell.length_b   1.000
_cell.length_c   1.000
_cell.angle_alpha   90.00
_cell.angle_beta   90.00
_cell.angle_gamma   90.00
#
_symmetry.space_group_name_H-M   'P 1'
#
loop_
_entity.id
_entity.type
_entity.pdbx_description
1 polymer ?
#
loop_
_entity_poly.entity_id
_entity_poly.type
_entity_poly.pdbx_seq_one_letter_code
_entity_poly.pdbx_strand_id
1 'polypeptide(L)'
;MTTPSPAVPNPRLDARARAPSATVPRRTFRPFARPSATSGCSALSIVKQGDLMVVANVGDSRVVLGIAFDDDAITSSSSSST
;
A
#
# COMPACT_ATOMS: atom_id res chain seq x y z
N MET A 1 87.24 -6.68 27.32
CA MET A 1 86.46 -7.92 27.20
C MET A 1 85.29 -7.83 28.18
N THR A 2 84.09 -7.52 27.67
CA THR A 2 82.80 -7.74 28.35
C THR A 2 81.72 -7.54 27.28
N THR A 3 81.06 -8.62 26.88
CA THR A 3 79.99 -8.61 25.86
C THR A 3 78.64 -8.32 26.51
N PRO A 4 77.74 -7.50 25.92
CA PRO A 4 76.41 -7.27 26.47
C PRO A 4 75.47 -8.45 26.17
N SER A 5 74.66 -8.80 27.17
CA SER A 5 73.64 -9.86 27.17
C SER A 5 72.44 -9.50 26.28
N PRO A 6 71.89 -10.42 25.46
CA PRO A 6 70.71 -10.12 24.63
C PRO A 6 69.42 -10.18 25.47
N ALA A 7 68.65 -9.08 25.46
CA ALA A 7 67.33 -9.01 26.08
C ALA A 7 66.30 -9.79 25.26
N VAL A 8 65.65 -10.77 25.91
CA VAL A 8 64.59 -11.61 25.33
C VAL A 8 63.27 -10.81 25.26
N PRO A 9 62.58 -10.73 24.11
CA PRO A 9 61.30 -10.02 24.01
C PRO A 9 60.16 -10.85 24.64
N ASN A 10 59.38 -10.24 25.54
CA ASN A 10 58.20 -10.86 26.17
C ASN A 10 56.98 -10.80 25.23
N PRO A 11 56.39 -11.93 24.79
CA PRO A 11 55.13 -11.92 24.07
C PRO A 11 53.96 -11.87 25.06
N ARG A 12 53.50 -10.67 25.41
CA ARG A 12 52.21 -10.49 26.09
C ARG A 12 51.11 -10.33 25.04
N LEU A 13 50.62 -11.46 24.53
CA LEU A 13 49.37 -11.51 23.77
C LEU A 13 48.21 -11.47 24.78
N ASP A 14 47.77 -10.24 25.10
CA ASP A 14 46.56 -10.01 25.89
C ASP A 14 45.35 -10.60 25.16
N ALA A 15 44.89 -11.75 25.65
CA ALA A 15 43.74 -12.49 25.16
C ALA A 15 42.44 -11.70 25.41
N ARG A 16 42.15 -10.70 24.58
CA ARG A 16 40.81 -10.08 24.51
C ARG A 16 39.90 -10.89 23.59
N ALA A 17 39.38 -11.99 24.14
CA ALA A 17 38.22 -12.66 23.55
C ALA A 17 36.99 -11.74 23.68
N ARG A 18 36.76 -10.90 22.67
CA ARG A 18 35.55 -10.09 22.54
C ARG A 18 34.38 -11.03 22.24
N ALA A 19 33.51 -11.22 23.22
CA ALA A 19 32.27 -11.97 23.04
C ALA A 19 31.45 -11.37 21.88
N PRO A 20 30.86 -12.18 20.99
CA PRO A 20 29.97 -11.68 19.95
C PRO A 20 28.69 -11.16 20.60
N SER A 21 28.43 -9.86 20.48
CA SER A 21 27.14 -9.28 20.83
C SER A 21 26.11 -9.75 19.80
N ALA A 22 25.24 -10.68 20.21
CA ALA A 22 24.13 -11.15 19.38
C ALA A 22 23.16 -9.99 19.15
N THR A 23 23.20 -9.39 17.96
CA THR A 23 22.22 -8.39 17.54
C THR A 23 20.91 -9.10 17.23
N VAL A 24 19.91 -8.96 18.10
CA VAL A 24 18.56 -9.50 17.85
C VAL A 24 17.94 -8.71 16.68
N PRO A 25 17.61 -9.34 15.54
CA PRO A 25 16.98 -8.63 14.45
C PRO A 25 15.57 -8.21 14.86
N ARG A 26 15.35 -6.89 14.95
CA ARG A 26 14.00 -6.34 15.10
C ARG A 26 13.26 -6.57 13.79
N ARG A 27 12.19 -7.36 13.82
CA ARG A 27 11.26 -7.48 12.69
C ARG A 27 10.68 -6.09 12.42
N THR A 28 11.09 -5.47 11.32
CA THR A 28 10.46 -4.26 10.79
C THR A 28 9.26 -4.71 9.99
N PHE A 29 8.06 -4.39 10.47
CA PHE A 29 6.86 -4.50 9.65
C PHE A 29 7.02 -3.52 8.50
N ARG A 30 7.18 -4.02 7.27
CA ARG A 30 7.18 -3.17 6.09
C ARG A 30 5.71 -2.87 5.79
N PRO A 31 5.24 -1.62 5.94
CA PRO A 31 3.91 -1.28 5.46
C PRO A 31 3.85 -1.57 3.97
N PHE A 32 2.71 -2.08 3.52
CA PHE A 32 2.45 -2.31 2.10
C PHE A 32 2.79 -1.01 1.34
N ALA A 33 3.63 -1.13 0.30
CA ALA A 33 4.02 0.02 -0.50
C ALA A 33 2.75 0.76 -0.95
N ARG A 34 2.68 2.07 -0.73
CA ARG A 34 1.51 2.86 -1.12
C ARG A 34 1.27 2.66 -2.63
N PRO A 35 0.07 2.25 -3.06
CA PRO A 35 -0.24 2.21 -4.48
C PRO A 35 0.02 3.61 -5.08
N SER A 36 0.69 3.63 -6.22
CA SER A 36 1.02 4.86 -6.95
C SER A 36 -0.27 5.63 -7.29
N ALA A 37 -0.24 6.95 -7.13
CA ALA A 37 -1.37 7.85 -7.42
C ALA A 37 -1.64 8.04 -8.94
N THR A 38 -1.12 7.15 -9.78
CA THR A 38 -1.15 7.27 -11.25
C THR A 38 -2.31 6.52 -11.90
N SER A 39 -3.15 5.83 -11.13
CA SER A 39 -4.38 5.21 -11.65
C SER A 39 -5.57 6.15 -11.48
N GLY A 40 -6.27 6.44 -12.58
CA GLY A 40 -7.62 7.01 -12.52
C GLY A 40 -8.65 5.97 -12.08
N CYS A 41 -9.75 6.40 -11.48
CA CYS A 41 -10.85 5.53 -11.09
C CYS A 41 -12.17 6.14 -11.59
N SER A 42 -12.98 5.35 -12.28
CA SER A 42 -14.40 5.65 -12.51
C SER A 42 -15.22 4.96 -11.44
N ALA A 43 -16.24 5.64 -10.93
CA ALA A 43 -17.11 5.11 -9.88
C ALA A 43 -18.57 5.43 -10.20
N LEU A 44 -19.46 4.50 -9.90
CA LEU A 44 -20.90 4.70 -9.97
C LEU A 44 -21.54 4.15 -8.71
N SER A 45 -22.40 4.93 -8.09
CA SER A 45 -23.15 4.55 -6.89
C SER A 45 -24.64 4.84 -7.08
N ILE A 46 -25.46 3.94 -6.58
CA ILE A 46 -26.91 4.04 -6.61
C ILE A 46 -27.39 3.88 -5.17
N VAL A 47 -28.11 4.87 -4.66
CA VAL A 47 -28.71 4.85 -3.32
C VAL A 47 -30.21 4.99 -3.49
N LYS A 48 -30.99 4.05 -2.93
CA LYS A 48 -32.46 4.12 -2.90
C LYS A 48 -32.94 4.37 -1.48
N GLN A 49 -33.76 5.40 -1.30
CA GLN A 49 -34.41 5.73 -0.03
C GLN A 49 -35.90 6.02 -0.29
N GLY A 50 -36.76 5.07 0.10
CA GLY A 50 -38.19 5.12 -0.23
C GLY A 50 -38.40 5.12 -1.75
N ASP A 51 -39.10 6.15 -2.23
CA ASP A 51 -39.39 6.40 -3.65
C ASP A 51 -38.29 7.23 -4.34
N LEU A 52 -37.28 7.70 -3.60
CA LEU A 52 -36.15 8.43 -4.14
C LEU A 52 -35.01 7.48 -4.51
N MET A 53 -34.50 7.62 -5.73
CA MET A 53 -33.29 6.95 -6.21
C MET A 53 -32.27 8.01 -6.61
N VAL A 54 -31.09 7.98 -5.98
CA VAL A 54 -29.97 8.89 -6.23
C VAL A 54 -28.87 8.12 -6.95
N VAL A 55 -28.39 8.67 -8.06
CA VAL A 55 -27.25 8.12 -8.81
C VAL A 55 -26.10 9.11 -8.73
N ALA A 56 -24.94 8.65 -8.25
CA ALA A 56 -23.70 9.41 -8.26
C ALA A 56 -22.71 8.76 -9.25
N ASN A 57 -22.24 9.53 -10.22
CA ASN A 57 -21.30 9.05 -11.26
C ASN A 57 -20.00 9.87 -11.25
N VAL A 58 -18.88 9.17 -11.40
CA VAL A 58 -17.53 9.70 -11.61
C VAL A 58 -16.94 9.00 -12.83
N GLY A 59 -16.66 9.75 -13.89
CA GLY A 59 -16.18 9.25 -15.18
C GLY A 59 -17.30 8.88 -16.15
N ASP A 60 -17.02 7.95 -17.05
CA ASP A 60 -17.91 7.63 -18.19
C ASP A 60 -18.92 6.50 -17.90
N SER A 61 -19.10 6.15 -16.62
CA SER A 61 -20.03 5.09 -16.22
C SER A 61 -21.48 5.50 -16.56
N ARG A 62 -22.30 4.52 -16.95
CA ARG A 62 -23.69 4.75 -17.35
C ARG A 62 -24.64 3.96 -16.46
N VAL A 63 -25.81 4.53 -16.17
CA VAL A 63 -26.93 3.85 -15.52
C VAL A 63 -28.12 3.89 -16.48
N VAL A 64 -28.90 2.81 -16.51
CA VAL A 64 -30.15 2.73 -17.27
C VAL A 64 -31.26 2.39 -16.29
N LEU A 65 -32.32 3.18 -16.28
CA LEU A 65 -33.52 2.93 -15.49
C LEU A 65 -34.58 2.30 -16.39
N GLY A 66 -34.92 1.05 -16.12
CA GLY A 66 -36.07 0.38 -16.73
C GLY A 66 -37.34 0.67 -15.92
N ILE A 67 -38.35 1.25 -16.56
CA ILE A 67 -39.69 1.37 -16.00
C ILE A 67 -40.56 0.39 -16.77
N ALA A 68 -41.11 -0.60 -16.08
CA ALA A 68 -42.17 -1.44 -16.62
C ALA A 68 -43.50 -0.87 -16.10
N PHE A 69 -44.37 -0.47 -17.03
CA PHE A 69 -45.78 -0.27 -16.74
C PHE A 69 -46.49 -1.59 -17.05
N ASP A 70 -47.59 -1.90 -16.36
CA ASP A 70 -48.37 -3.12 -16.58
C ASP A 70 -48.86 -3.28 -18.05
N ASP A 71 -48.73 -2.23 -18.87
CA ASP A 71 -49.00 -2.20 -20.31
C ASP A 71 -47.73 -2.39 -21.20
N ASP A 72 -46.74 -3.19 -20.75
CA ASP A 72 -45.56 -3.64 -21.52
C ASP A 72 -44.70 -2.55 -22.23
N ALA A 73 -44.94 -1.26 -21.95
CA ALA A 73 -44.25 -0.15 -22.60
C ALA A 73 -43.07 0.32 -21.76
N ILE A 74 -41.86 -0.14 -22.09
CA ILE A 74 -40.62 0.44 -21.55
C ILE A 74 -40.43 1.82 -22.20
N THR A 75 -40.77 2.89 -21.48
CA THR A 75 -40.51 4.26 -21.93
C THR A 75 -39.05 4.63 -21.69
N SER A 76 -38.23 4.71 -22.74
CA SER A 76 -36.86 5.25 -22.67
C SER A 76 -36.88 6.76 -22.88
N SER A 77 -36.57 7.54 -21.85
CA SER A 77 -36.40 9.01 -21.98
C SER A 77 -34.93 9.35 -22.20
N SER A 78 -34.62 9.98 -23.34
CA SER A 78 -33.31 10.60 -23.61
C SER A 78 -33.47 12.12 -23.57
N SER A 79 -32.78 12.79 -22.66
CA SER A 79 -32.64 14.25 -22.68
C SER A 79 -31.33 14.63 -23.38
N SER A 80 -31.43 15.44 -24.42
CA SER A 80 -30.31 16.11 -25.07
C SER A 80 -30.22 17.55 -24.53
N SER A 81 -29.02 18.01 -24.19
CA SER A 81 -28.75 19.42 -23.90
C SER A 81 -28.01 20.05 -25.09
N THR A 82 -28.47 21.21 -25.55
CA THR A 82 -27.83 22.05 -26.58
C THR A 82 -26.63 22.81 -26.04
#